data_AF-A0A813U462-F1
#
_entry.id   AF-A0A813U462-F1
#
_cell.length_a   1.000
_cell.length_b   1.000
_cell.length_c   1.000
_cell.angle_alpha   90.00
_cell.angle_beta   90.00
_cell.angle_gamma   90.00
#
_symmetry.space_group_name_H-M   'P 1'
#
loop_
_entity.id
_entity.type
_entity.pdbx_description
1 polymer ?
#
loop_
_entity_poly.entity_id
_entity_poly.type
_entity_poly.pdbx_seq_one_letter_code
_entity_poly.pdbx_strand_id
1 'polypeptide(L)'
;MYGTSAEHSVFYQYQFLNAQNIFFGQAQTESAYYQSEPPAPEPFTSLASWTNPVFDSCSINDNTCAKGYGIDITNGKNIYIYNASLSMFRIQGNTQNVYIWNLETVSVENMVVVNGINKVKNKDSMSVFTDGILAYLPTM
;
A
#
# COMPACT_ATOMS: atom_id res chain seq x y z
N MET A 1 -5.37 -11.02 -11.58
CA MET A 1 -5.91 -9.69 -11.93
C MET A 1 -5.00 -9.07 -12.95
N TYR A 2 -5.54 -8.64 -14.10
CA TYR A 2 -4.76 -8.19 -15.26
C TYR A 2 -5.16 -6.78 -15.66
N GLY A 3 -4.23 -5.83 -15.62
CA GLY A 3 -4.45 -4.45 -16.07
C GLY A 3 -5.58 -3.70 -15.36
N THR A 4 -5.70 -3.86 -14.03
CA THR A 4 -6.79 -3.23 -13.27
C THR A 4 -6.33 -1.97 -12.56
N SER A 5 -7.27 -1.06 -12.30
CA SER A 5 -7.07 0.13 -11.47
C SER A 5 -8.20 0.25 -10.45
N ALA A 6 -7.85 0.74 -9.26
CA ALA A 6 -8.78 1.12 -8.21
C ALA A 6 -8.24 2.38 -7.54
N GLU A 7 -9.11 3.37 -7.33
CA GLU A 7 -8.68 4.71 -6.94
C GLU A 7 -9.67 5.34 -5.96
N HIS A 8 -9.15 6.28 -5.16
CA HIS A 8 -9.89 7.23 -4.33
C HIS A 8 -10.79 6.62 -3.24
N SER A 9 -10.49 5.40 -2.81
CA SER A 9 -11.08 4.79 -1.62
C SER A 9 -10.38 5.27 -0.34
N VAL A 10 -11.15 5.39 0.75
CA VAL A 10 -10.71 6.00 2.02
C VAL A 10 -9.58 5.23 2.69
N PHE A 11 -9.70 3.91 2.80
CA PHE A 11 -8.78 3.07 3.56
C PHE A 11 -7.65 2.48 2.71
N TYR A 12 -7.99 1.97 1.54
CA TYR A 12 -7.09 1.26 0.64
C TYR A 12 -7.72 1.16 -0.75
N GLN A 13 -6.90 1.02 -1.79
CA GLN A 13 -7.42 0.79 -3.15
C GLN A 13 -7.59 -0.69 -3.45
N TYR A 14 -6.66 -1.52 -2.96
CA TYR A 14 -6.78 -2.97 -2.95
C TYR A 14 -6.48 -3.52 -1.56
N GLN A 15 -7.25 -4.51 -1.12
CA GLN A 15 -6.97 -5.27 0.09
C GLN A 15 -6.91 -6.77 -0.22
N PHE A 16 -5.86 -7.42 0.28
CA PHE A 16 -5.69 -8.87 0.29
C PHE A 16 -5.64 -9.36 1.73
N LEU A 17 -6.81 -9.77 2.25
CA LEU A 17 -6.97 -10.27 3.61
C LEU A 17 -7.05 -11.80 3.62
N ASN A 18 -6.12 -12.47 4.31
CA ASN A 18 -6.03 -13.93 4.37
C ASN A 18 -6.00 -14.60 2.98
N ALA A 19 -5.59 -13.85 1.95
CA ALA A 19 -5.62 -14.26 0.56
C ALA A 19 -4.38 -15.08 0.21
N GLN A 20 -4.53 -16.05 -0.69
CA GLN A 20 -3.41 -16.87 -1.15
C GLN A 20 -3.42 -17.05 -2.66
N ASN A 21 -2.22 -17.20 -3.24
CA ASN A 21 -2.01 -17.49 -4.66
C ASN A 21 -2.61 -16.42 -5.58
N ILE A 22 -2.23 -15.17 -5.31
CA ILE A 22 -2.69 -14.02 -6.08
C ILE A 22 -1.63 -13.69 -7.13
N PHE A 23 -2.07 -13.54 -8.38
CA PHE A 23 -1.31 -12.87 -9.44
C PHE A 23 -1.98 -11.52 -9.76
N PHE A 24 -1.18 -10.47 -9.82
CA PHE A 24 -1.65 -9.11 -10.01
C PHE A 24 -0.70 -8.31 -10.91
N GLY A 25 -1.17 -7.80 -12.05
CA GLY A 25 -0.31 -6.98 -12.92
C GLY A 25 -0.87 -6.65 -14.30
N GLN A 26 -0.65 -5.46 -14.87
CA GLN A 26 -0.28 -4.23 -14.14
C GLN A 26 -1.42 -3.81 -13.21
N ALA A 27 -1.08 -3.18 -12.10
CA ALA A 27 -1.99 -2.53 -11.18
C ALA A 27 -1.66 -1.03 -11.05
N GLN A 28 -2.68 -0.18 -10.97
CA GLN A 28 -2.49 1.24 -10.66
C GLN A 28 -3.47 1.70 -9.58
N THR A 29 -3.03 2.66 -8.75
CA THR A 29 -3.80 3.20 -7.63
C THR A 29 -3.60 4.71 -7.46
N GLU A 30 -4.57 5.39 -6.84
CA GLU A 30 -4.42 6.78 -6.41
C GLU A 30 -5.10 7.03 -5.07
N SER A 31 -4.45 7.82 -4.21
CA SER A 31 -5.05 8.27 -2.94
C SER A 31 -6.20 9.25 -3.21
N ALA A 32 -7.21 9.26 -2.35
CA ALA A 32 -8.35 10.16 -2.53
C ALA A 32 -7.94 11.63 -2.39
N TYR A 33 -8.27 12.47 -3.38
CA TYR A 33 -7.83 13.88 -3.43
C TYR A 33 -8.27 14.74 -2.25
N TYR A 34 -9.43 14.45 -1.67
CA TYR A 34 -9.92 15.21 -0.52
C TYR A 34 -9.10 14.93 0.73
N GLN A 35 -8.42 13.79 0.85
CA GLN A 35 -7.57 13.54 2.02
C GLN A 35 -6.44 14.56 2.02
N SER A 36 -6.14 15.24 3.13
CA SER A 36 -6.48 14.88 4.52
C SER A 36 -7.65 15.65 5.13
N GLU A 37 -8.60 16.12 4.31
CA GLU A 37 -9.78 16.87 4.73
C GLU A 37 -11.08 16.19 4.24
N PRO A 38 -11.62 15.21 4.98
CA PRO A 38 -11.09 14.67 6.24
C PRO A 38 -9.98 13.61 6.01
N PRO A 39 -9.16 13.30 7.02
CA PRO A 39 -8.14 12.26 6.91
C PRO A 39 -8.76 10.86 6.98
N ALA A 40 -8.07 9.83 6.48
CA ALA A 40 -8.49 8.45 6.75
C ALA A 40 -8.48 8.20 8.28
N PRO A 41 -9.49 7.54 8.87
CA PRO A 41 -10.52 6.72 8.22
C PRO A 41 -11.85 7.43 7.90
N GLU A 42 -11.96 8.74 8.17
CA GLU A 42 -13.22 9.46 7.98
C GLU A 42 -13.66 9.48 6.51
N PRO A 43 -14.98 9.39 6.23
CA PRO A 43 -16.10 9.40 7.19
C PRO A 43 -16.50 8.01 7.72
N PHE A 44 -15.69 6.99 7.48
CA PHE A 44 -16.03 5.62 7.84
C PHE A 44 -15.45 5.23 9.19
N THR A 45 -16.23 4.49 9.97
CA THR A 45 -15.70 3.81 11.15
C THR A 45 -14.83 2.63 10.72
N SER A 46 -13.59 2.55 11.21
CA SER A 46 -12.75 1.37 10.97
C SER A 46 -13.37 0.14 11.65
N LEU A 47 -13.55 -0.94 10.90
CA LEU A 47 -14.15 -2.17 11.37
C LEU A 47 -13.08 -3.26 11.54
N ALA A 48 -12.87 -3.67 12.79
CA ALA A 48 -11.91 -4.74 13.10
C ALA A 48 -12.25 -6.07 12.41
N SER A 49 -13.53 -6.37 12.19
CA SER A 49 -13.99 -7.57 11.49
C SER A 49 -13.50 -7.64 10.03
N TRP A 50 -13.15 -6.50 9.43
CA TRP A 50 -12.64 -6.41 8.05
C TRP A 50 -11.13 -6.13 8.04
N THR A 51 -10.49 -6.12 9.21
CA THR A 51 -9.07 -5.79 9.36
C THR A 51 -8.71 -4.47 8.70
N ASN A 52 -9.65 -3.50 8.73
CA ASN A 52 -9.40 -2.20 8.15
C ASN A 52 -8.18 -1.55 8.84
N PRO A 53 -7.35 -0.83 8.08
CA PRO A 53 -6.29 -0.05 8.68
C PRO A 53 -6.83 0.91 9.75
N VAL A 54 -6.08 1.04 10.82
CA VAL A 54 -6.25 2.09 11.83
C VAL A 54 -5.11 3.07 11.66
N PHE A 55 -5.41 4.36 11.80
CA PHE A 55 -4.47 5.47 11.55
C PHE A 55 -4.04 6.15 12.86
N ASP A 56 -4.25 5.50 13.99
CA ASP A 56 -4.07 6.05 15.34
C ASP A 56 -2.60 6.41 15.66
N SER A 57 -1.64 5.85 14.90
CA SER A 57 -0.22 6.20 15.02
C SER A 57 0.16 7.50 14.31
N CYS A 58 -0.74 8.06 13.49
CA CYS A 58 -0.52 9.33 12.82
C CYS A 58 -0.77 10.49 13.78
N SER A 59 0.14 11.46 13.79
CA SER A 59 -0.05 12.69 14.55
C SER A 59 -1.22 13.48 13.98
N ILE A 60 -2.03 14.12 14.84
CA ILE A 60 -3.16 14.98 14.43
C ILE A 60 -2.72 16.14 13.51
N ASN A 61 -1.46 16.56 13.61
CA ASN A 61 -0.89 17.65 12.80
C ASN A 61 -0.13 17.15 11.57
N ASP A 62 -0.14 15.83 11.31
CA ASP A 62 0.53 15.23 10.15
C ASP A 62 -0.48 14.95 9.04
N ASN A 63 -0.57 15.89 8.11
CA ASN A 63 -1.47 15.79 6.96
C ASN A 63 -0.98 14.81 5.88
N THR A 64 0.17 14.15 6.06
CA THR A 64 0.74 13.21 5.10
C THR A 64 0.59 11.74 5.53
N CYS A 65 0.40 11.49 6.82
CA CYS A 65 0.38 10.13 7.37
C CYS A 65 -0.97 9.42 7.17
N ALA A 66 -2.10 10.05 7.52
CA ALA A 66 -3.42 9.42 7.54
C ALA A 66 -4.08 9.41 6.16
N LYS A 67 -3.56 8.58 5.24
CA LYS A 67 -4.01 8.42 3.85
C LYS A 67 -4.40 6.99 3.55
N GLY A 68 -5.33 6.80 2.61
CA GLY A 68 -5.66 5.47 2.11
C GLY A 68 -4.45 4.79 1.45
N TYR A 69 -4.22 3.53 1.77
CA TYR A 69 -3.11 2.76 1.18
C TYR A 69 -3.36 2.47 -0.31
N GLY A 70 -2.29 2.24 -1.07
CA GLY A 70 -2.42 1.69 -2.42
C GLY A 70 -2.87 0.24 -2.33
N ILE A 71 -2.01 -0.58 -1.75
CA ILE A 71 -2.23 -2.02 -1.60
C ILE A 71 -1.97 -2.41 -0.14
N ASP A 72 -2.99 -2.98 0.51
CA ASP A 72 -2.94 -3.51 1.88
C ASP A 72 -2.98 -5.04 1.86
N ILE A 73 -1.97 -5.70 2.42
CA ILE A 73 -1.88 -7.16 2.49
C ILE A 73 -1.78 -7.56 3.95
N THR A 74 -2.76 -8.33 4.43
CA THR A 74 -2.74 -8.85 5.80
C THR A 74 -2.91 -10.37 5.80
N ASN A 75 -1.99 -11.07 6.46
CA ASN A 75 -1.93 -12.54 6.52
C ASN A 75 -2.00 -13.21 5.13
N GLY A 76 -1.41 -12.58 4.11
CA GLY A 76 -1.40 -13.11 2.74
C GLY A 76 -0.31 -14.16 2.52
N LYS A 77 -0.47 -15.03 1.52
CA LYS A 77 0.58 -15.99 1.13
C LYS A 77 0.71 -16.14 -0.38
N ASN A 78 1.94 -16.16 -0.90
CA ASN A 78 2.20 -16.35 -2.34
C ASN A 78 1.46 -15.28 -3.18
N ILE A 79 1.85 -14.03 -2.98
CA ILE A 79 1.29 -12.87 -3.68
C ILE A 79 2.33 -12.38 -4.67
N TYR A 80 1.98 -12.42 -5.95
CA TYR A 80 2.86 -12.07 -7.06
C TYR A 80 2.32 -10.83 -7.76
N ILE A 81 3.05 -9.72 -7.64
CA ILE A 81 2.68 -8.42 -8.17
C ILE A 81 3.72 -8.03 -9.22
N TYR A 82 3.27 -7.95 -10.46
CA TYR A 82 4.07 -7.58 -11.61
C TYR A 82 3.59 -6.25 -12.14
N ASN A 83 4.38 -5.21 -11.87
CA ASN A 83 4.08 -3.81 -12.14
C ASN A 83 2.93 -3.27 -11.26
N ALA A 84 3.31 -2.52 -10.23
CA ALA A 84 2.40 -1.75 -9.39
C ALA A 84 2.79 -0.27 -9.43
N SER A 85 1.93 0.54 -10.05
CA SER A 85 2.17 1.96 -10.22
C SER A 85 1.37 2.78 -9.23
N LEU A 86 2.02 3.80 -8.66
CA LEU A 86 1.44 4.79 -7.74
C LEU A 86 0.89 4.17 -6.44
N SER A 87 1.43 3.02 -6.01
CA SER A 87 0.91 2.25 -4.89
C SER A 87 1.85 2.25 -3.70
N MET A 88 1.44 2.86 -2.57
CA MET A 88 2.10 2.60 -1.29
C MET A 88 1.64 1.24 -0.73
N PHE A 89 2.58 0.45 -0.21
CA PHE A 89 2.33 -0.90 0.30
C PHE A 89 2.33 -0.95 1.83
N ARG A 90 1.26 -1.52 2.38
CA ARG A 90 1.20 -1.96 3.78
C ARG A 90 1.11 -3.48 3.82
N ILE A 91 2.08 -4.13 4.45
CA ILE A 91 2.17 -5.59 4.57
C ILE A 91 2.19 -5.95 6.06
N GLN A 92 1.18 -6.69 6.52
CA GLN A 92 0.93 -6.90 7.95
C GLN A 92 0.73 -8.38 8.30
N GLY A 93 0.90 -8.66 9.59
CA GLY A 93 0.63 -9.98 10.17
C GLY A 93 1.63 -11.03 9.72
N ASN A 94 1.18 -12.27 9.63
CA ASN A 94 1.98 -13.41 9.19
C ASN A 94 1.98 -13.54 7.65
N THR A 95 2.16 -12.41 6.95
CA THR A 95 2.20 -12.39 5.49
C THR A 95 3.54 -12.98 5.00
N GLN A 96 3.46 -13.92 4.06
CA GLN A 96 4.61 -14.67 3.55
C GLN A 96 4.64 -14.65 2.02
N ASN A 97 5.84 -14.70 1.44
CA ASN A 97 6.05 -14.86 0.00
C ASN A 97 5.32 -13.77 -0.83
N VAL A 98 5.63 -12.51 -0.55
CA VAL A 98 5.18 -11.36 -1.36
C VAL A 98 6.30 -10.96 -2.29
N TYR A 99 6.02 -11.04 -3.59
CA TYR A 99 6.95 -10.66 -4.65
C TYR A 99 6.37 -9.43 -5.35
N ILE A 100 7.12 -8.34 -5.35
CA ILE A 100 6.74 -7.10 -6.03
C ILE A 100 7.81 -6.80 -7.06
N TRP A 101 7.43 -6.76 -8.32
CA TRP A 101 8.30 -6.39 -9.45
C TRP A 101 7.84 -5.08 -10.05
N ASN A 102 8.78 -4.20 -10.36
CA ASN A 102 8.54 -2.87 -10.90
C ASN A 102 7.50 -2.07 -10.09
N LEU A 103 7.89 -1.72 -8.85
CA LEU A 103 7.08 -0.85 -8.01
C LEU A 103 7.45 0.60 -8.29
N GLU A 104 6.45 1.42 -8.57
CA GLU A 104 6.58 2.87 -8.76
C GLU A 104 5.63 3.60 -7.80
N THR A 105 6.09 4.69 -7.19
CA THR A 105 5.26 5.58 -6.36
C THR A 105 5.47 7.04 -6.75
N VAL A 106 4.54 7.93 -6.42
CA VAL A 106 4.71 9.38 -6.55
C VAL A 106 4.37 10.02 -5.21
N SER A 107 5.27 10.85 -4.69
CA SER A 107 5.06 11.62 -3.45
C SER A 107 4.71 10.76 -2.22
N VAL A 108 5.31 9.57 -2.11
CA VAL A 108 5.17 8.66 -0.96
C VAL A 108 6.53 8.52 -0.29
N GLU A 109 6.71 8.93 0.98
CA GLU A 109 8.02 8.76 1.65
C GLU A 109 8.38 7.28 1.86
N ASN A 110 7.43 6.49 2.35
CA ASN A 110 7.62 5.08 2.70
C ASN A 110 6.86 4.21 1.69
N MET A 111 7.56 3.71 0.67
CA MET A 111 6.96 2.95 -0.44
C MET A 111 6.45 1.59 0.01
N VAL A 112 7.21 0.91 0.89
CA VAL A 112 6.84 -0.40 1.45
C VAL A 112 7.04 -0.39 2.96
N VAL A 113 5.95 -0.65 3.68
CA VAL A 113 5.91 -0.77 5.15
C VAL A 113 5.50 -2.18 5.53
N VAL A 114 6.31 -2.85 6.35
CA VAL A 114 6.08 -4.23 6.78
C VAL A 114 5.98 -4.27 8.30
N ASN A 115 4.83 -4.67 8.85
CA ASN A 115 4.59 -4.73 10.29
C ASN A 115 4.95 -3.42 11.01
N GLY A 116 4.58 -2.29 10.40
CA GLY A 116 4.91 -0.95 10.90
C GLY A 116 6.38 -0.52 10.72
N ILE A 117 7.24 -1.37 10.15
CA ILE A 117 8.65 -1.04 9.87
C ILE A 117 8.78 -0.60 8.41
N ASN A 118 9.29 0.60 8.19
CA ASN A 118 9.62 1.10 6.85
C ASN A 118 10.76 0.26 6.25
N LYS A 119 10.51 -0.39 5.11
CA LYS A 119 11.49 -1.25 4.41
C LYS A 119 12.06 -0.62 3.16
N VAL A 120 11.26 0.20 2.47
CA VAL A 120 11.67 0.90 1.25
C VAL A 120 11.23 2.36 1.38
N LYS A 121 12.20 3.28 1.30
CA LYS A 121 11.94 4.71 1.27
C LYS A 121 12.20 5.26 -0.12
N ASN A 122 11.43 6.25 -0.51
CA ASN A 122 11.50 6.81 -1.85
C ASN A 122 12.85 7.48 -2.15
N LYS A 123 13.44 8.14 -1.16
CA LYS A 123 14.75 8.80 -1.25
C LYS A 123 15.88 7.86 -1.71
N ASP A 124 15.71 6.55 -1.55
CA ASP A 124 16.69 5.53 -1.93
C ASP A 124 16.51 5.07 -3.40
N SER A 125 15.49 5.56 -4.09
CA SER A 125 15.06 5.07 -5.40
C SER A 125 14.41 6.14 -6.31
N MET A 126 14.83 7.40 -6.13
CA MET A 126 14.27 8.53 -6.88
C MET A 126 14.52 8.43 -8.38
N SER A 127 13.47 8.66 -9.18
CA SER A 127 13.55 8.83 -10.64
C SER A 127 13.08 10.24 -11.03
N VAL A 128 12.86 10.47 -12.34
CA VAL A 128 12.56 11.81 -12.89
C VAL A 128 11.18 12.34 -12.46
N PHE A 129 10.22 11.43 -12.23
CA PHE A 129 8.86 11.77 -11.81
C PHE A 129 8.34 10.85 -10.71
N THR A 130 8.41 9.54 -10.94
CA THR A 130 8.15 8.52 -9.92
C THR A 130 9.41 8.24 -9.11
N ASP A 131 9.24 7.60 -7.96
CA ASP A 131 10.27 6.85 -7.25
C ASP A 131 10.01 5.36 -7.53
N GLY A 132 11.05 4.55 -7.74
CA GLY A 132 10.83 3.18 -8.21
C GLY A 132 11.91 2.17 -7.87
N ILE A 133 11.48 0.98 -7.45
CA ILE A 133 12.36 -0.16 -7.21
C ILE A 133 12.06 -1.28 -8.22
N LEU A 134 13.13 -1.95 -8.68
CA LEU A 134 12.99 -3.08 -9.60
C LEU A 134 12.28 -4.26 -8.94
N ALA A 135 12.63 -4.58 -7.69
CA ALA A 135 12.07 -5.72 -7.00
C ALA A 135 12.07 -5.56 -5.47
N TYR A 136 11.01 -6.04 -4.84
CA TYR A 136 10.94 -6.39 -3.42
C TYR A 136 10.65 -7.89 -3.32
N LEU A 137 11.58 -8.63 -2.70
CA LEU A 137 11.54 -10.09 -2.61
C LEU A 137 11.53 -10.52 -1.14
N PRO A 138 10.88 -11.66 -0.80
CA PRO A 138 10.92 -12.20 0.55
C PRO A 138 12.36 -12.57 0.92
N THR A 139 12.73 -12.35 2.18
CA THR A 139 14.02 -12.84 2.73
C THR A 139 14.03 -14.36 2.73
N MET A 140 15.15 -14.95 2.31
CA MET A 140 15.39 -16.40 2.33
C MET A 140 15.34 -16.97 3.75
#